data_AF-A0A6P0YS06-F1
#
_entry.id   AF-A0A6P0YS06-F1
#
_cell.length_a   1.000
_cell.length_b   1.000
_cell.length_c   1.000
_cell.angle_alpha   90.00
_cell.angle_beta   90.00
_cell.angle_gamma   90.00
#
_symmetry.space_group_name_H-M   'P 1'
#
loop_
_entity.id
_entity.type
_entity.pdbx_description
1 polymer ?
#
loop_
_entity_poly.entity_id
_entity_poly.type
_entity_poly.pdbx_seq_one_letter_code
_entity_poly.pdbx_strand_id
1 'polypeptide(L)' 'MTAFTTYTIESAPEDSKPILQATKKKLGFVTNLMAGMAESPVLVESYLTMMGLFNKTALHN' A
#
# COMPACT_ATOMS: atom_id res chain seq x y z
N MET A 1 -4.84 -16.60 15.95
CA MET A 1 -4.77 -15.24 15.39
C MET A 1 -3.51 -15.17 14.55
N THR A 2 -3.62 -14.80 13.27
CA THR A 2 -2.44 -14.57 12.41
C THR A 2 -1.82 -13.23 12.81
N ALA A 3 -0.54 -13.25 13.18
CA ALA A 3 0.22 -12.03 13.45
C ALA A 3 0.75 -11.51 12.12
N PHE A 4 0.33 -10.31 11.73
CA PHE A 4 0.87 -9.60 10.58
C PHE A 4 1.88 -8.57 11.07
N THR A 5 3.06 -8.55 10.44
CA THR A 5 4.09 -7.57 10.77
C THR A 5 3.74 -6.25 10.09
N THR A 6 3.71 -5.16 10.86
CA THR A 6 3.51 -3.82 10.31
C THR A 6 4.85 -3.26 9.87
N TYR A 7 5.08 -3.14 8.57
CA TYR A 7 6.35 -2.65 8.03
C TYR A 7 6.36 -1.13 7.87
N THR A 8 7.51 -0.54 8.15
CA THR A 8 7.83 0.83 7.72
C THR A 8 8.53 0.80 6.36
N ILE A 9 8.70 1.96 5.72
CA ILE A 9 9.45 2.07 4.45
C ILE A 9 10.88 1.50 4.60
N GLU A 10 11.47 1.60 5.80
CA GLU A 10 12.83 1.11 6.07
C GLU A 10 12.87 -0.40 6.34
N SER A 11 11.85 -0.92 7.04
CA SER A 11 11.77 -2.34 7.41
C SER A 11 11.18 -3.22 6.31
N ALA A 12 10.47 -2.66 5.34
CA ALA A 12 9.81 -3.41 4.28
C ALA A 12 10.81 -4.16 3.38
N PRO A 13 10.39 -5.28 2.76
CA PRO A 13 11.16 -5.95 1.72
C PRO A 13 11.62 -4.98 0.64
N GLU A 14 12.80 -5.18 0.07
CA GLU A 14 13.42 -4.26 -0.90
C GLU A 14 12.48 -3.91 -2.06
N ASP A 15 11.74 -4.91 -2.56
CA ASP A 15 10.78 -4.76 -3.65
C ASP A 15 9.54 -3.93 -3.25
N SER A 16 9.17 -3.94 -1.97
CA SER A 16 8.02 -3.20 -1.44
C SER A 16 8.36 -1.76 -1.05
N LYS A 17 9.63 -1.46 -0.73
CA LYS A 17 10.09 -0.09 -0.41
C LYS A 17 9.65 0.96 -1.45
N PRO A 18 9.90 0.79 -2.76
CA PRO A 18 9.48 1.78 -3.76
C PRO A 18 7.97 1.94 -3.84
N ILE A 19 7.21 0.85 -3.65
CA ILE A 19 5.74 0.87 -3.67
C ILE A 19 5.20 1.67 -2.48
N LEU A 20 5.76 1.48 -1.28
CA LEU A 20 5.39 2.24 -0.09
C LEU A 20 5.77 3.73 -0.20
N GLN A 21 6.89 4.06 -0.85
CA GLN A 21 7.24 5.46 -1.14
C GLN A 21 6.27 6.10 -2.14
N ALA A 22 5.95 5.40 -3.23
CA ALA A 22 4.97 5.86 -4.21
C ALA A 22 3.59 6.06 -3.57
N THR A 23 3.21 5.16 -2.67
CA THR A 23 1.99 5.24 -1.85
C THR A 23 1.98 6.52 -1.00
N LYS A 24 3.04 6.74 -0.22
CA LYS A 24 3.19 7.95 0.60
C LYS A 24 3.10 9.22 -0.25
N LYS A 25 3.69 9.21 -1.45
CA LYS A 25 3.63 10.36 -2.38
C LYS A 25 2.22 10.60 -2.94
N LYS A 26 1.45 9.54 -3.22
CA LYS A 26 0.13 9.62 -3.84
C LYS A 26 -0.98 9.92 -2.83
N LEU A 27 -0.90 9.37 -1.62
CA LEU A 27 -1.92 9.48 -0.57
C LEU A 27 -1.51 10.41 0.58
N GLY A 28 -0.25 10.86 0.62
CA GLY A 28 0.31 11.68 1.71
C GLY A 28 0.89 10.85 2.87
N PHE A 29 0.41 9.63 3.09
CA PHE A 29 0.87 8.74 4.15
C PHE A 29 0.69 7.26 3.76
N VAL A 30 1.40 6.37 4.48
CA VAL A 30 1.22 4.91 4.39
C VAL A 30 0.26 4.48 5.49
N THR A 31 -0.81 3.78 5.14
CA THR A 31 -1.77 3.25 6.12
C THR A 31 -1.25 1.97 6.77
N ASN A 32 -1.73 1.64 7.98
CA ASN A 32 -1.39 0.37 8.65
C ASN A 32 -1.75 -0.86 7.80
N LEU A 33 -2.79 -0.76 6.96
CA LEU A 33 -3.17 -1.81 6.02
C LEU A 33 -2.07 -2.06 4.99
N MET A 34 -1.60 -1.00 4.32
CA MET A 34 -0.53 -1.10 3.32
C MET A 34 0.81 -1.51 3.95
N ALA A 35 1.06 -1.07 5.18
CA ALA A 35 2.21 -1.50 5.97
C ALA A 35 2.18 -3.00 6.30
N GLY A 36 1.00 -3.57 6.58
CA GLY A 36 0.83 -5.02 6.75
C GLY A 36 0.91 -5.80 5.44
N MET A 37 0.46 -5.19 4.33
CA MET A 37 0.54 -5.79 2.99
C MET A 37 1.96 -5.77 2.40
N ALA A 38 2.90 -5.04 3.02
CA ALA A 38 4.26 -4.84 2.50
C ALA A 38 5.08 -6.14 2.37
N GLU A 39 4.70 -7.24 3.02
CA GLU A 39 5.29 -8.57 2.76
C GLU A 39 5.07 -9.05 1.33
N SER A 40 3.99 -8.58 0.69
CA SER A 40 3.65 -8.91 -0.69
C SER A 40 3.58 -7.63 -1.53
N PRO A 41 4.64 -7.29 -2.28
CA PRO A 41 4.67 -6.07 -3.10
C PRO A 41 3.51 -6.01 -4.09
N VAL A 42 3.18 -7.14 -4.71
CA VAL A 42 2.06 -7.28 -5.66
C VAL A 42 0.71 -6.96 -5.01
N LEU A 43 0.54 -7.32 -3.73
CA LEU A 43 -0.70 -7.06 -3.00
C LEU A 43 -0.87 -5.55 -2.74
N VAL A 44 0.18 -4.85 -2.32
CA VAL A 44 0.16 -3.38 -2.15
C VAL A 44 -0.10 -2.69 -3.49
N GLU A 45 0.55 -3.12 -4.56
CA GLU A 45 0.38 -2.58 -5.91
C GLU A 45 -1.05 -2.77 -6.44
N SER A 46 -1.61 -3.96 -6.24
CA SER A 46 -2.99 -4.27 -6.63
C SER A 46 -3.98 -3.36 -5.92
N TYR A 47 -3.78 -3.12 -4.62
CA TYR A 47 -4.62 -2.22 -3.83
C TYR A 47 -4.51 -0.77 -4.28
N LEU A 48 -3.31 -0.28 -4.59
CA LEU A 48 -3.10 1.06 -5.15
C LEU A 48 -3.77 1.22 -6.52
N THR A 49 -3.71 0.18 -7.34
CA THR A 49 -4.38 0.15 -8.64
C THR A 49 -5.89 0.19 -8.45
N MET A 50 -6.44 -0.64 -7.55
CA MET A 50 -7.85 -0.65 -7.20
C MET A 50 -8.32 0.71 -6.69
N MET A 51 -7.59 1.36 -5.78
CA MET A 51 -7.91 2.73 -5.34
C MET A 51 -7.88 3.72 -6.50
N GLY A 52 -6.90 3.62 -7.39
CA GLY A 52 -6.82 4.46 -8.59
C GLY A 52 -8.00 4.25 -9.54
N LEU A 53 -8.47 3.02 -9.69
CA LEU A 53 -9.68 2.69 -10.45
C LEU A 53 -10.93 3.19 -9.73
N PHE A 54 -11.01 3.04 -8.41
CA PHE A 54 -12.12 3.51 -7.59
C PHE A 54 -12.34 5.02 -7.74
N ASN A 55 -11.27 5.82 -7.72
CA ASN A 55 -11.35 7.27 -7.97
C ASN A 55 -11.85 7.65 -9.37
N LYS A 56 -11.82 6.73 -10.35
CA LYS A 56 -12.39 6.94 -11.68
C LYS A 56 -13.84 6.49 -11.79
N THR A 57 -14.37 5.79 -10.79
CA THR A 57 -15.79 5.41 -10.75
C THR A 57 -16.64 6.61 -10.37
N ALA A 58 -17.95 6.58 -10.64
CA ALA A 58 -18.88 7.61 -10.16
C ALA A 58 -19.17 7.53 -8.65
N LEU A 59 -18.51 6.62 -7.91
CA LEU A 59 -18.74 6.36 -6.49
C LEU A 59 -17.81 7.16 -5.56
N HIS A 60 -17.09 8.15 -6.08
CA HIS A 60 -16.17 9.00 -5.31
C HIS A 60 -16.82 10.30 -4.76
N ASN A 61 -18.15 10.39 -4.78
CA ASN A 61 -18.94 11.53 -4.32
C ASN A 61 -18.86 11.74 -2.79
#